data_AF-A0A937D4E6-F1
#
_entry.id   AF-A0A937D4E6-F1
#
_cell.length_a   1.000
_cell.length_b   1.000
_cell.length_c   1.000
_cell.angle_alpha   90.00
_cell.angle_beta   90.00
_cell.angle_gamma   90.00
#
_symmetry.space_group_name_H-M   'P 1'
#
loop_
_entity.id
_entity.type
_entity.pdbx_description
1 polymer ?
#
loop_
_entity_poly.entity_id
_entity_poly.type
_entity_poly.pdbx_seq_one_letter_code
_entity_poly.pdbx_strand_id
1 'polypeptide(L)'
;MSKFEAASSSATSNPLCVRDIQYRYDHDRGCFRHNLERDLQIFCIWENARHIQQSILSLISENFSVIKIYEFEWSHGKIEENFGRLYKTIGNGRNYKQESAGSGPFLCIVCEDLDPCYLYSTTVSGNLELCNKRVVEVKRTARSWLGGFLVHSTANPIEFIEQVFLLLSEQEVENIMSAPTSDQKFATRKEDMIGSDGWDSFESLFRHLNKTTDYLVLRNFESALGDYSESDLDVLCAEPSSFLAAANGANVDKNRSRVKCTIQVAGRSIPVDVRFVGDGYYDTNWQRDMLKESELLHGIVRIPRVDHYFFSMLYHGVLQKPFLAEKYILRLDELGREIGLGPELLRTLPDANVAATVVQSFLKASGYSFYTPLDAGVHVNRKATRVLWPDHITIYRKPGSSPIFRHAAEVARKSRKLAPQWLRKRVPPGIRSWILST
;
A
#
# COMPACT_ATOMS: atom_id res chain seq x y z
N MET A 1 -18.55 20.52 39.92
CA MET A 1 -17.47 21.40 39.42
C MET A 1 -16.86 20.71 38.20
N SER A 2 -17.51 20.68 37.04
CA SER A 2 -17.66 21.78 36.05
C SER A 2 -16.33 22.41 35.66
N LYS A 3 -15.69 21.85 34.62
CA LYS A 3 -15.02 22.56 33.51
C LYS A 3 -14.57 21.53 32.46
N PHE A 4 -15.53 21.06 31.66
CA PHE A 4 -15.24 20.62 30.30
C PHE A 4 -15.58 21.81 29.41
N GLU A 5 -14.57 22.59 29.05
CA GLU A 5 -14.71 23.57 27.97
C GLU A 5 -14.68 22.79 26.67
N ALA A 6 -15.78 22.87 25.94
CA ALA A 6 -15.87 22.47 24.55
C ALA A 6 -14.88 23.33 23.76
N ALA A 7 -13.81 22.71 23.27
CA ALA A 7 -12.96 23.32 22.26
C ALA A 7 -13.83 23.53 21.01
N SER A 8 -14.06 24.80 20.66
CA SER A 8 -14.69 25.18 19.41
C SER A 8 -13.86 24.62 18.25
N SER A 9 -14.52 23.94 17.32
CA SER A 9 -13.92 23.52 16.06
C SER A 9 -13.44 24.73 15.28
N SER A 10 -12.15 25.06 15.38
CA SER A 10 -11.46 25.69 14.28
C SER A 10 -11.42 24.68 13.13
N ALA A 11 -11.65 25.14 11.91
CA ALA A 11 -11.46 24.34 10.71
C ALA A 11 -9.97 23.97 10.60
N THR A 12 -9.54 22.93 11.30
CA THR A 12 -8.25 22.30 11.04
C THR A 12 -8.40 21.58 9.72
N SER A 13 -7.72 22.09 8.69
CA SER A 13 -7.54 21.43 7.41
C SER A 13 -7.28 19.94 7.67
N ASN A 14 -8.17 19.08 7.19
CA ASN A 14 -8.04 17.65 7.43
C ASN A 14 -6.67 17.21 6.87
N PRO A 15 -5.77 16.61 7.67
CA PRO A 15 -4.42 16.32 7.21
C PRO A 15 -4.46 15.37 6.00
N LEU A 16 -3.63 15.65 4.99
CA LEU A 16 -3.53 14.81 3.79
C LEU A 16 -3.28 13.34 4.18
N CYS A 17 -4.25 12.48 3.87
CA CYS A 17 -4.18 11.04 4.14
C CYS A 17 -4.83 10.27 2.99
N VAL A 18 -4.18 9.20 2.53
CA VAL A 18 -4.70 8.35 1.45
C VAL A 18 -6.08 7.75 1.76
N ARG A 19 -6.36 7.48 3.04
CA ARG A 19 -7.62 6.85 3.49
C ARG A 19 -8.83 7.77 3.39
N ASP A 20 -8.61 9.07 3.38
CA ASP A 20 -9.68 10.07 3.38
C ASP A 20 -10.09 10.49 1.96
N ILE A 21 -9.41 9.97 0.93
CA ILE A 21 -9.69 10.31 -0.47
C ILE A 21 -10.96 9.62 -0.95
N GLN A 22 -11.94 10.43 -1.32
CA GLN A 22 -13.20 9.99 -1.90
C GLN A 22 -13.44 10.70 -3.22
N TYR A 23 -13.89 9.96 -4.22
CA TYR A 23 -14.32 10.52 -5.49
C TYR A 23 -15.84 10.59 -5.57
N ARG A 24 -16.35 11.65 -6.20
CA ARG A 24 -17.75 11.80 -6.58
C ARG A 24 -17.83 12.18 -8.06
N TYR A 25 -18.81 11.63 -8.75
CA TYR A 25 -19.07 12.01 -10.14
C TYR A 25 -19.81 13.34 -10.16
N ASP A 26 -19.26 14.31 -10.88
CA ASP A 26 -19.85 15.62 -11.12
C ASP A 26 -20.59 15.55 -12.47
N HIS A 27 -21.92 15.49 -12.42
CA HIS A 27 -22.76 15.33 -13.61
C HIS A 27 -22.71 16.54 -14.54
N ASP A 28 -22.56 17.75 -14.00
CA ASP A 28 -22.52 18.99 -14.79
C ASP A 28 -21.22 19.08 -15.60
N ARG A 29 -20.13 18.57 -15.04
CA ARG A 29 -18.80 18.56 -15.67
C ARG A 29 -18.49 17.29 -16.44
N GLY A 30 -19.25 16.22 -16.22
CA GLY A 30 -19.06 14.93 -16.87
C GLY A 30 -17.79 14.18 -16.43
N CYS A 31 -17.25 14.46 -15.24
CA CYS A 31 -16.06 13.80 -14.71
C CYS A 31 -16.07 13.66 -13.19
N PHE A 32 -15.12 12.89 -12.65
CA PHE A 32 -14.99 12.72 -11.21
C PHE A 32 -14.21 13.86 -10.57
N ARG A 33 -14.48 14.11 -9.30
CA ARG A 33 -13.77 15.04 -8.42
C ARG A 33 -13.47 14.37 -7.09
N HIS A 34 -12.34 14.69 -6.47
CA HIS A 34 -12.05 14.25 -5.10
C HIS A 34 -12.54 15.27 -4.06
N ASN A 35 -12.54 14.88 -2.80
CA ASN A 35 -12.99 15.66 -1.64
C ASN A 35 -11.90 16.54 -0.99
N LEU A 36 -10.73 16.68 -1.61
CA LEU A 36 -9.69 17.59 -1.08
C LEU A 36 -9.94 19.01 -1.57
N GLU A 37 -9.52 19.98 -0.78
CA GLU A 37 -9.65 21.42 -1.10
C GLU A 37 -8.79 21.84 -2.30
N ARG A 38 -7.60 21.22 -2.45
CA ARG A 38 -6.63 21.51 -3.51
C ARG A 38 -6.29 20.23 -4.27
N ASP A 39 -6.12 20.34 -5.59
CA ASP A 39 -5.62 19.26 -6.44
C ASP A 39 -4.15 19.50 -6.76
N LEU A 40 -3.28 18.96 -5.90
CA LEU A 40 -1.84 19.07 -6.07
C LEU A 40 -1.27 17.85 -6.79
N GLN A 41 -0.26 18.11 -7.62
CA GLN A 41 0.43 17.12 -8.42
C GLN A 41 1.94 17.35 -8.39
N ILE A 42 2.70 16.27 -8.54
CA ILE A 42 4.14 16.34 -8.77
C ILE A 42 4.43 15.94 -10.20
N PHE A 43 5.34 16.69 -10.85
CA PHE A 43 6.06 16.25 -12.04
C PHE A 43 7.55 16.12 -11.73
N CYS A 44 8.18 15.02 -12.15
CA CYS A 44 9.64 14.90 -12.10
C CYS A 44 10.25 14.91 -13.51
N ILE A 45 11.26 15.77 -13.71
CA ILE A 45 12.10 15.81 -14.90
C ILE A 45 13.44 15.16 -14.53
N TRP A 46 13.62 13.90 -14.90
CA TRP A 46 14.84 13.14 -14.60
C TRP A 46 16.06 13.72 -15.32
N GLU A 47 17.27 13.42 -14.81
CA GLU A 47 18.55 13.94 -15.33
C GLU A 47 18.61 13.91 -16.88
N ASN A 48 18.31 12.75 -17.47
CA ASN A 48 18.40 12.58 -18.91
C ASN A 48 17.36 13.38 -19.72
N ALA A 49 16.31 13.93 -19.08
CA ALA A 49 15.36 14.86 -19.70
C ALA A 49 15.71 16.34 -19.48
N ARG A 50 16.70 16.66 -18.64
CA ARG A 50 17.04 18.04 -18.26
C ARG A 50 17.43 18.93 -19.44
N HIS A 51 17.98 18.34 -20.52
CA HIS A 51 18.37 19.05 -21.74
C HIS A 51 17.20 19.78 -22.45
N ILE A 52 15.93 19.39 -22.20
CA ILE A 52 14.73 20.11 -22.66
C ILE A 52 13.85 20.63 -21.52
N GLN A 53 14.41 20.77 -20.30
CA GLN A 53 13.63 21.11 -19.11
C GLN A 53 12.79 22.38 -19.29
N GLN A 54 13.29 23.39 -20.02
CA GLN A 54 12.60 24.67 -20.16
C GLN A 54 11.29 24.53 -20.93
N SER A 55 11.28 23.70 -21.97
CA SER A 55 10.07 23.39 -22.74
C SER A 55 9.06 22.62 -21.89
N ILE A 56 9.53 21.68 -21.06
CA ILE A 56 8.66 20.92 -20.15
C ILE A 56 8.09 21.83 -19.06
N LEU A 57 8.90 22.73 -18.49
CA LEU A 57 8.46 23.70 -17.49
C LEU A 57 7.41 24.67 -18.07
N SER A 58 7.60 25.15 -19.30
CA SER A 58 6.59 25.97 -20.00
C SER A 58 5.28 25.21 -20.15
N LEU A 59 5.33 23.95 -20.63
CA LEU A 59 4.15 23.11 -20.77
C LEU A 59 3.41 22.90 -19.45
N ILE A 60 4.13 22.70 -18.35
CA ILE A 60 3.52 22.54 -17.02
C ILE A 60 2.88 23.87 -16.59
N SER A 61 3.58 25.00 -16.70
CA SER A 61 3.07 26.32 -16.27
C SER A 61 1.89 26.83 -17.12
N GLU A 62 1.77 26.39 -18.37
CA GLU A 62 0.62 26.70 -19.24
C GLU A 62 -0.66 25.94 -18.80
N ASN A 63 -0.50 24.85 -18.04
CA ASN A 63 -1.59 23.92 -17.71
C ASN A 63 -1.92 23.88 -16.21
N PHE A 64 -0.97 24.24 -15.36
CA PHE A 64 -1.04 24.17 -13.91
C PHE A 64 -0.42 25.41 -13.29
N SER A 65 -0.88 25.77 -12.10
CA SER A 65 -0.25 26.83 -11.33
C SER A 65 0.91 26.21 -10.52
N VAL A 66 2.14 26.58 -10.86
CA VAL A 66 3.35 26.03 -10.23
C VAL A 66 3.55 26.68 -8.87
N ILE A 67 3.57 25.85 -7.82
CA ILE A 67 3.78 26.30 -6.43
C ILE A 67 5.26 26.33 -6.12
N LYS A 68 5.98 25.25 -6.43
CA LYS A 68 7.38 25.10 -6.03
C LYS A 68 8.14 24.17 -6.95
N ILE A 69 9.41 24.47 -7.17
CA ILE A 69 10.34 23.64 -7.92
C ILE A 69 11.51 23.28 -7.01
N TYR A 70 11.76 21.99 -6.89
CA TYR A 70 12.92 21.45 -6.22
C TYR A 70 13.89 20.86 -7.23
N GLU A 71 15.18 21.11 -7.05
CA GLU A 71 16.23 20.31 -7.66
C GLU A 71 16.75 19.32 -6.61
N PHE A 72 16.51 18.04 -6.81
CA PHE A 72 16.95 16.97 -5.93
C PHE A 72 18.21 16.31 -6.47
N GLU A 73 19.13 16.00 -5.56
CA GLU A 73 20.29 15.15 -5.80
C GLU A 73 20.31 14.04 -4.73
N TRP A 74 20.03 12.80 -5.16
CA TRP A 74 20.08 11.62 -4.30
C TRP A 74 21.52 11.13 -4.11
N SER A 75 21.80 10.48 -2.98
CA SER A 75 23.10 9.86 -2.75
C SER A 75 23.32 8.71 -3.73
N HIS A 76 24.51 8.60 -4.32
CA HIS A 76 24.82 7.59 -5.35
C HIS A 76 24.49 6.14 -4.91
N GLY A 77 24.69 5.81 -3.62
CA GLY A 77 24.38 4.49 -3.05
C GLY A 77 22.89 4.19 -2.88
N LYS A 78 22.00 5.19 -2.98
CA LYS A 78 20.57 5.09 -2.69
C LYS A 78 19.67 5.22 -3.92
N ILE A 79 20.22 5.49 -5.10
CA ILE A 79 19.46 5.77 -6.31
C ILE A 79 18.52 4.62 -6.71
N GLU A 80 19.03 3.38 -6.75
CA GLU A 80 18.21 2.22 -7.12
C GLU A 80 17.08 1.98 -6.11
N GLU A 81 17.38 2.10 -4.82
CA GLU A 81 16.43 1.98 -3.71
C GLU A 81 15.36 3.07 -3.78
N ASN A 82 15.77 4.31 -4.02
CA ASN A 82 14.86 5.45 -4.12
C ASN A 82 13.93 5.31 -5.32
N PHE A 83 14.43 4.89 -6.49
CA PHE A 83 13.54 4.55 -7.59
C PHE A 83 12.62 3.38 -7.26
N GLY A 84 13.12 2.37 -6.54
CA GLY A 84 12.33 1.21 -6.11
C GLY A 84 11.14 1.61 -5.24
N ARG A 85 11.36 2.51 -4.28
CA ARG A 85 10.32 3.07 -3.40
C ARG A 85 9.36 3.97 -4.18
N LEU A 86 9.86 4.94 -4.95
CA LEU A 86 9.03 5.90 -5.68
C LEU A 86 8.08 5.23 -6.69
N TYR A 87 8.54 4.16 -7.36
CA TYR A 87 7.74 3.39 -8.32
C TYR A 87 7.13 2.11 -7.73
N LYS A 88 7.24 1.89 -6.41
CA LYS A 88 6.71 0.72 -5.70
C LYS A 88 7.15 -0.62 -6.30
N THR A 89 8.37 -0.68 -6.81
CA THR A 89 8.96 -1.90 -7.42
C THR A 89 9.82 -2.68 -6.44
N ILE A 90 9.78 -2.36 -5.15
CA ILE A 90 10.48 -3.11 -4.11
C ILE A 90 10.14 -4.59 -4.22
N GLY A 91 11.18 -5.43 -4.22
CA GLY A 91 11.03 -6.87 -4.30
C GLY A 91 10.75 -7.43 -5.69
N ASN A 92 10.56 -6.60 -6.72
CA ASN A 92 10.28 -7.04 -8.11
C ASN A 92 11.56 -7.24 -8.96
N GLY A 93 12.71 -7.46 -8.33
CA GLY A 93 14.01 -7.59 -9.00
C GLY A 93 14.73 -6.25 -9.17
N ARG A 94 15.71 -6.19 -10.10
CA ARG A 94 16.56 -5.02 -10.33
C ARG A 94 15.73 -3.86 -10.90
N ASN A 95 15.93 -2.65 -10.40
CA ASN A 95 15.26 -1.47 -10.93
C ASN A 95 16.10 -0.83 -12.04
N TYR A 96 15.68 -1.04 -13.30
CA TYR A 96 16.36 -0.48 -14.47
C TYR A 96 16.04 1.00 -14.72
N LYS A 97 15.28 1.65 -13.83
CA LYS A 97 14.86 3.04 -14.05
C LYS A 97 16.05 3.98 -14.17
N GLN A 98 17.06 3.79 -13.31
CA GLN A 98 18.32 4.56 -13.32
C GLN A 98 19.01 4.56 -14.69
N GLU A 99 19.06 3.41 -15.38
CA GLU A 99 19.71 3.29 -16.69
C GLU A 99 19.08 4.22 -17.74
N SER A 100 17.76 4.43 -17.64
CA SER A 100 17.03 5.34 -18.53
C SER A 100 17.00 6.78 -18.03
N ALA A 101 16.71 6.97 -16.73
CA ALA A 101 16.42 8.27 -16.13
C ALA A 101 17.69 9.10 -15.84
N GLY A 102 18.82 8.43 -15.67
CA GLY A 102 20.04 9.00 -15.12
C GLY A 102 20.12 8.85 -13.61
N SER A 103 21.24 9.29 -13.05
CA SER A 103 21.61 9.21 -11.63
C SER A 103 21.97 10.56 -11.01
N GLY A 104 22.04 11.61 -11.82
CA GLY A 104 22.34 12.97 -11.40
C GLY A 104 21.09 13.75 -10.97
N PRO A 105 21.26 15.07 -10.75
CA PRO A 105 20.19 15.93 -10.27
C PRO A 105 18.95 15.94 -11.18
N PHE A 106 17.77 15.96 -10.56
CA PHE A 106 16.47 16.00 -11.25
C PHE A 106 15.58 17.11 -10.70
N LEU A 107 14.62 17.58 -11.50
CA LEU A 107 13.62 18.54 -11.01
C LEU A 107 12.37 17.80 -10.51
N CYS A 108 11.83 18.25 -9.38
CA CYS A 108 10.51 17.90 -8.87
C CYS A 108 9.68 19.19 -8.79
N ILE A 109 8.59 19.24 -9.55
CA ILE A 109 7.71 20.40 -9.66
C ILE A 109 6.41 20.06 -8.94
N VAL A 110 6.09 20.84 -7.91
CA VAL A 110 4.80 20.79 -7.23
C VAL A 110 3.90 21.85 -7.84
N CYS A 111 2.74 21.44 -8.34
CA CYS A 111 1.81 22.30 -9.04
C CYS A 111 0.36 21.96 -8.69
N GLU A 112 -0.55 22.90 -8.94
CA GLU A 112 -1.98 22.78 -8.67
C GLU A 112 -2.78 22.79 -9.97
N ASP A 113 -3.73 21.88 -10.09
CA ASP A 113 -4.81 21.99 -11.07
C ASP A 113 -5.98 22.76 -10.46
N LEU A 114 -6.21 23.97 -10.97
CA LEU A 114 -7.29 24.84 -10.49
C LEU A 114 -8.68 24.41 -10.97
N ASP A 115 -8.74 23.52 -11.97
CA ASP A 115 -10.00 23.00 -12.53
C ASP A 115 -9.90 21.50 -12.80
N PRO A 116 -9.74 20.67 -11.74
CA PRO A 116 -9.41 19.28 -11.89
C PRO A 116 -10.58 18.47 -12.44
N CYS A 117 -10.26 17.56 -13.35
CA CYS A 117 -11.23 16.67 -13.97
C CYS A 117 -10.64 15.27 -14.11
N TYR A 118 -11.24 14.32 -13.40
CA TYR A 118 -10.75 12.94 -13.33
C TYR A 118 -11.54 12.00 -14.22
N LEU A 119 -10.83 11.24 -15.05
CA LEU A 119 -11.39 10.24 -15.94
C LEU A 119 -10.59 8.94 -15.87
N TYR A 120 -11.24 7.83 -16.20
CA TYR A 120 -10.53 6.56 -16.32
C TYR A 120 -9.55 6.61 -17.49
N SER A 121 -8.29 6.28 -17.21
CA SER A 121 -7.23 6.19 -18.20
C SER A 121 -6.48 4.88 -18.03
N THR A 122 -6.04 4.30 -19.15
CA THR A 122 -5.20 3.10 -19.13
C THR A 122 -3.76 3.49 -18.83
N THR A 123 -3.16 2.89 -17.80
CA THR A 123 -1.75 3.05 -17.46
C THR A 123 -0.87 2.26 -18.42
N VAL A 124 0.45 2.47 -18.36
CA VAL A 124 1.42 1.75 -19.20
C VAL A 124 1.42 0.24 -18.91
N SER A 125 1.08 -0.15 -17.68
CA SER A 125 0.91 -1.55 -17.27
C SER A 125 -0.42 -2.16 -17.71
N GLY A 126 -1.35 -1.36 -18.26
CA GLY A 126 -2.65 -1.81 -18.74
C GLY A 126 -3.78 -1.74 -17.71
N ASN A 127 -3.53 -1.18 -16.52
CA ASN A 127 -4.58 -0.99 -15.51
C ASN A 127 -5.47 0.20 -15.90
N LEU A 128 -6.77 0.11 -15.56
CA LEU A 128 -7.66 1.27 -15.61
C LEU A 128 -7.66 1.94 -14.25
N GLU A 129 -7.29 3.21 -14.23
CA GLU A 129 -7.22 4.01 -13.01
C GLU A 129 -7.88 5.36 -13.26
N LEU A 130 -8.43 5.93 -12.19
CA LEU A 130 -8.96 7.28 -12.24
C LEU A 130 -7.78 8.26 -12.17
N CYS A 131 -7.60 9.07 -13.22
CA CYS A 131 -6.46 9.96 -13.35
C CYS A 131 -6.91 11.39 -13.65
N ASN A 132 -6.16 12.37 -13.18
CA ASN A 132 -6.30 13.75 -13.62
C ASN A 132 -6.04 13.80 -15.14
N LYS A 133 -7.06 14.21 -15.91
CA LYS A 133 -7.02 14.22 -17.37
C LYS A 133 -5.88 15.08 -17.90
N ARG A 134 -5.72 16.30 -17.38
CA ARG A 134 -4.72 17.26 -17.84
C ARG A 134 -3.32 16.76 -17.54
N VAL A 135 -3.11 16.12 -16.38
CA VAL A 135 -1.82 15.51 -16.02
C VAL A 135 -1.43 14.41 -17.01
N VAL A 136 -2.38 13.55 -17.38
CA VAL A 136 -2.14 12.50 -18.39
C VAL A 136 -1.75 13.10 -19.74
N GLU A 137 -2.42 14.16 -20.18
CA GLU A 137 -2.15 14.86 -21.45
C GLU A 137 -0.78 15.53 -21.46
N VAL A 138 -0.45 16.30 -20.42
CA VAL A 138 0.86 16.97 -20.27
C VAL A 138 1.99 15.95 -20.20
N LYS A 139 1.85 14.89 -19.41
CA LYS A 139 2.84 13.81 -19.30
C LYS A 139 3.07 13.10 -20.63
N ARG A 140 2.01 12.82 -21.40
CA ARG A 140 2.11 12.20 -22.73
C ARG A 140 2.82 13.12 -23.72
N THR A 141 2.48 14.41 -23.72
CA THR A 141 3.08 15.42 -24.59
C THR A 141 4.59 15.54 -24.30
N ALA A 142 4.98 15.72 -23.04
CA ALA A 142 6.40 15.77 -22.65
C ALA A 142 7.16 14.49 -23.04
N ARG A 143 6.57 13.31 -22.83
CA ARG A 143 7.20 12.03 -23.24
C ARG A 143 7.34 11.87 -24.75
N SER A 144 6.44 12.47 -25.54
CA SER A 144 6.53 12.44 -27.01
C SER A 144 7.74 13.20 -27.54
N TRP A 145 8.17 14.27 -26.85
CA TRP A 145 9.37 15.03 -27.19
C TRP A 145 10.67 14.27 -26.87
N LEU A 146 10.62 13.40 -25.86
CA LEU A 146 11.78 12.68 -25.34
C LEU A 146 11.95 11.28 -25.96
N GLY A 147 10.89 10.71 -26.54
CA GLY A 147 10.91 9.32 -27.04
C GLY A 147 11.05 8.26 -25.93
N GLY A 148 10.75 8.61 -24.67
CA GLY A 148 10.97 7.71 -23.53
C GLY A 148 10.28 8.13 -22.23
N PHE A 149 10.45 7.32 -21.18
CA PHE A 149 9.81 7.52 -19.86
C PHE A 149 10.61 8.46 -18.95
N LEU A 150 11.22 9.53 -19.49
CA LEU A 150 12.14 10.40 -18.76
C LEU A 150 11.46 11.54 -17.97
N VAL A 151 10.13 11.60 -18.06
CA VAL A 151 9.27 12.43 -17.20
C VAL A 151 8.33 11.55 -16.41
N HIS A 152 8.23 11.83 -15.13
CA HIS A 152 7.27 11.24 -14.20
C HIS A 152 6.24 12.28 -13.77
N SER A 153 5.08 11.78 -13.37
CA SER A 153 4.09 12.59 -12.68
C SER A 153 3.27 11.69 -11.78
N THR A 154 2.72 12.24 -10.72
CA THR A 154 1.57 11.64 -10.03
C THR A 154 0.39 11.63 -11.00
N ALA A 155 -0.58 10.72 -10.82
CA ALA A 155 -1.78 10.67 -11.66
C ALA A 155 -3.07 11.01 -10.89
N ASN A 156 -3.02 10.94 -9.56
CA ASN A 156 -4.16 11.14 -8.67
C ASN A 156 -3.70 11.55 -7.26
N PRO A 157 -4.62 11.98 -6.37
CA PRO A 157 -4.26 12.45 -5.04
C PRO A 157 -3.63 11.38 -4.14
N ILE A 158 -3.95 10.10 -4.34
CA ILE A 158 -3.33 9.00 -3.58
C ILE A 158 -1.84 8.92 -3.95
N GLU A 159 -1.52 8.87 -5.25
CA GLU A 159 -0.12 8.88 -5.70
C GLU A 159 0.62 10.16 -5.28
N PHE A 160 -0.06 11.31 -5.29
CA PHE A 160 0.51 12.56 -4.81
C PHE A 160 0.90 12.46 -3.34
N ILE A 161 -0.02 12.03 -2.46
CA ILE A 161 0.24 11.89 -1.03
C ILE A 161 1.38 10.88 -0.79
N GLU A 162 1.32 9.71 -1.41
CA GLU A 162 2.36 8.68 -1.26
C GLU A 162 3.75 9.19 -1.64
N GLN A 163 3.87 9.94 -2.74
CA GLN A 163 5.18 10.38 -3.26
C GLN A 163 5.67 11.68 -2.62
N VAL A 164 4.78 12.63 -2.33
CA VAL A 164 5.17 13.91 -1.72
C VAL A 164 5.76 13.68 -0.33
N PHE A 165 5.18 12.79 0.47
CA PHE A 165 5.69 12.46 1.81
C PHE A 165 6.95 11.56 1.78
N LEU A 166 7.28 10.95 0.63
CA LEU A 166 8.59 10.32 0.43
C LEU A 166 9.67 11.35 0.09
N LEU A 167 9.32 12.41 -0.64
CA LEU A 167 10.26 13.42 -1.13
C LEU A 167 10.47 14.58 -0.16
N LEU A 168 9.48 14.90 0.68
CA LEU A 168 9.44 16.11 1.51
C LEU A 168 9.00 15.79 2.94
N SER A 169 9.48 16.56 3.90
CA SER A 169 9.06 16.47 5.30
C SER A 169 7.62 16.94 5.48
N GLU A 170 6.95 16.49 6.55
CA GLU A 170 5.57 16.89 6.85
C GLU A 170 5.41 18.41 6.94
N GLN A 171 6.35 19.10 7.59
CA GLN A 171 6.36 20.56 7.67
C GLN A 171 6.43 21.22 6.29
N GLU A 172 7.20 20.66 5.36
CA GLU A 172 7.33 21.22 4.02
C GLU A 172 6.07 20.98 3.18
N VAL A 173 5.41 19.83 3.36
CA VAL A 173 4.10 19.57 2.74
C VAL A 173 3.05 20.54 3.27
N GLU A 174 3.01 20.81 4.58
CA GLU A 174 2.12 21.81 5.17
C GLU A 174 2.38 23.22 4.62
N ASN A 175 3.65 23.59 4.45
CA ASN A 175 4.03 24.86 3.83
C ASN A 175 3.52 24.95 2.39
N ILE A 176 3.62 23.88 1.60
CA ILE A 176 3.08 23.82 0.23
C ILE A 176 1.56 23.97 0.24
N MET A 177 0.88 23.25 1.13
CA MET A 177 -0.58 23.24 1.22
C MET A 177 -1.14 24.61 1.61
N SER A 178 -0.41 25.39 2.41
CA SER A 178 -0.77 26.76 2.81
C SER A 178 -0.22 27.85 1.88
N ALA A 179 0.75 27.54 1.01
CA ALA A 179 1.34 28.52 0.13
C ALA A 179 0.37 29.00 -0.97
N PRO A 180 0.33 30.32 -1.25
CA PRO A 180 -0.40 30.84 -2.39
C PRO A 180 0.24 30.37 -3.69
N THR A 181 -0.58 30.08 -4.70
CA THR A 181 -0.13 29.45 -5.94
C THR A 181 0.70 30.36 -6.85
N SER A 182 0.86 31.64 -6.49
CA SER A 182 1.65 32.65 -7.22
C SER A 182 3.11 32.76 -6.74
N ASP A 183 3.52 32.02 -5.73
CA ASP A 183 4.84 32.16 -5.09
C ASP A 183 5.83 31.09 -5.58
N GLN A 184 6.13 31.11 -6.89
CA GLN A 184 7.04 30.15 -7.51
C GLN A 184 8.45 30.27 -6.91
N LYS A 185 8.80 29.31 -6.05
CA LYS A 185 10.13 29.22 -5.43
C LYS A 185 10.94 28.07 -5.99
N PHE A 186 12.22 28.33 -6.20
CA PHE A 186 13.22 27.30 -6.54
C PHE A 186 14.04 26.96 -5.30
N ALA A 187 14.28 25.67 -5.05
CA ALA A 187 15.14 25.22 -3.96
C ALA A 187 15.96 23.99 -4.39
N THR A 188 17.21 23.92 -3.97
CA THR A 188 18.07 22.74 -4.18
C THR A 188 18.10 21.90 -2.91
N ARG A 189 18.00 20.58 -3.05
CA ARG A 189 17.98 19.59 -1.97
C ARG A 189 18.96 18.46 -2.29
N LYS A 190 19.93 18.24 -1.41
CA LYS A 190 20.89 17.14 -1.47
C LYS A 190 20.57 16.14 -0.36
N GLU A 191 19.49 15.41 -0.56
CA GLU A 191 18.95 14.48 0.42
C GLU A 191 18.24 13.33 -0.28
N ASP A 192 18.24 12.17 0.35
CA ASP A 192 17.48 10.99 -0.08
C ASP A 192 16.03 11.05 0.40
N MET A 193 15.21 10.11 -0.06
CA MET A 193 13.80 10.07 0.36
C MET A 193 13.66 9.74 1.84
N ILE A 194 12.67 10.33 2.50
CA ILE A 194 12.36 10.13 3.92
C ILE A 194 12.33 8.63 4.25
N GLY A 195 13.09 8.22 5.27
CA GLY A 195 13.21 6.81 5.70
C GLY A 195 14.19 5.95 4.89
N SER A 196 14.98 6.52 3.96
CA SER A 196 15.96 5.78 3.16
C SER A 196 17.03 5.09 4.00
N ASP A 197 17.41 5.67 5.14
CA ASP A 197 18.39 5.09 6.07
C ASP A 197 17.73 4.30 7.21
N GLY A 198 16.43 4.02 7.07
CA GLY A 198 15.58 3.49 8.13
C GLY A 198 14.85 4.60 8.88
N TRP A 199 14.07 4.19 9.88
CA TRP A 199 13.28 5.07 10.72
C TRP A 199 13.95 5.24 12.08
N ASP A 200 13.98 6.45 12.61
CA ASP A 200 14.59 6.70 13.93
C ASP A 200 13.81 6.03 15.06
N SER A 201 12.49 5.90 14.89
CA SER A 201 11.59 5.28 15.87
C SER A 201 10.32 4.71 15.21
N PHE A 202 9.63 3.80 15.92
CA PHE A 202 8.31 3.32 15.49
C PHE A 202 7.30 4.45 15.36
N GLU A 203 7.38 5.47 16.23
CA GLU A 203 6.51 6.64 16.14
C GLU A 203 6.69 7.37 14.80
N SER A 204 7.94 7.63 14.38
CA SER A 204 8.20 8.29 13.10
C SER A 204 7.69 7.48 11.90
N LEU A 205 7.90 6.16 11.93
CA LEU A 205 7.37 5.23 10.93
C LEU A 205 5.84 5.27 10.87
N PHE A 206 5.17 5.10 12.00
CA PHE A 206 3.71 5.03 12.04
C PHE A 206 3.05 6.37 11.69
N ARG A 207 3.63 7.50 12.10
CA ARG A 207 3.17 8.83 11.66
C ARG A 207 3.23 8.97 10.15
N HIS A 208 4.32 8.51 9.51
CA HIS A 208 4.42 8.52 8.05
C HIS A 208 3.40 7.57 7.40
N LEU A 209 3.32 6.32 7.87
CA LEU A 209 2.38 5.33 7.35
C LEU A 209 0.92 5.78 7.46
N ASN A 210 0.55 6.47 8.55
CA ASN A 210 -0.80 7.00 8.75
C ASN A 210 -1.23 7.98 7.65
N LYS A 211 -0.29 8.62 6.95
CA LYS A 211 -0.58 9.52 5.82
C LYS A 211 -0.60 8.76 4.50
N THR A 212 0.36 7.87 4.30
CA THR A 212 0.69 7.32 2.97
C THR A 212 0.09 5.95 2.69
N THR A 213 -0.35 5.21 3.70
CA THR A 213 -0.77 3.83 3.54
C THR A 213 -2.03 3.51 4.33
N ASP A 214 -2.93 2.72 3.74
CA ASP A 214 -4.01 2.08 4.49
C ASP A 214 -3.49 0.78 5.12
N TYR A 215 -3.26 0.81 6.43
CA TYR A 215 -2.68 -0.30 7.20
C TYR A 215 -3.20 -0.35 8.65
N LEU A 216 -2.94 -1.48 9.30
CA LEU A 216 -2.94 -1.64 10.75
C LEU A 216 -1.92 -2.70 11.18
N VAL A 217 -1.49 -2.65 12.43
CA VAL A 217 -0.66 -3.68 13.07
C VAL A 217 -1.59 -4.69 13.73
N LEU A 218 -1.65 -5.91 13.19
CA LEU A 218 -2.55 -6.98 13.63
C LEU A 218 -2.25 -7.46 15.05
N ARG A 219 -0.96 -7.57 15.40
CA ARG A 219 -0.48 -8.18 16.65
C ARG A 219 0.87 -7.61 17.05
N ASN A 220 1.21 -7.76 18.32
CA ASN A 220 2.48 -7.34 18.92
C ASN A 220 2.72 -5.82 18.89
N PHE A 221 1.68 -5.02 18.60
CA PHE A 221 1.76 -3.56 18.60
C PHE A 221 2.03 -3.00 20.00
N GLU A 222 1.69 -3.72 21.06
CA GLU A 222 1.97 -3.37 22.44
C GLU A 222 3.49 -3.22 22.69
N SER A 223 4.29 -4.05 22.01
CA SER A 223 5.76 -3.98 22.06
C SER A 223 6.33 -2.86 21.21
N ALA A 224 5.66 -2.48 20.11
CA ALA A 224 6.13 -1.47 19.17
C ALA A 224 6.07 -0.03 19.73
N LEU A 225 5.21 0.23 20.71
CA LEU A 225 5.12 1.52 21.40
C LEU A 225 5.89 1.57 22.73
N GLY A 226 6.51 0.46 23.14
CA GLY A 226 7.30 0.34 24.37
C GLY A 226 8.73 -0.15 24.07
N ASP A 227 9.31 -0.89 25.02
CA ASP A 227 10.57 -1.60 24.78
C ASP A 227 10.29 -2.79 23.85
N TYR A 228 10.52 -2.60 22.56
CA TYR A 228 10.33 -3.64 21.56
C TYR A 228 11.13 -4.90 21.92
N SER A 229 10.40 -5.94 22.32
CA SER A 229 10.91 -7.30 22.47
C SER A 229 10.87 -7.96 21.09
N GLU A 230 12.02 -8.41 20.59
CA GLU A 230 12.37 -9.04 19.29
C GLU A 230 11.35 -9.97 18.57
N SER A 231 10.07 -9.59 18.50
CA SER A 231 8.96 -10.40 18.01
C SER A 231 8.41 -9.81 16.72
N ASP A 232 8.23 -10.65 15.70
CA ASP A 232 7.72 -10.25 14.40
C ASP A 232 6.49 -9.34 14.50
N LEU A 233 6.49 -8.21 13.78
CA LEU A 233 5.29 -7.40 13.63
C LEU A 233 4.39 -8.01 12.56
N ASP A 234 3.13 -8.29 12.91
CA ASP A 234 2.13 -8.68 11.93
C ASP A 234 1.38 -7.43 11.47
N VAL A 235 1.34 -7.17 10.16
CA VAL A 235 0.64 -6.02 9.57
C VAL A 235 -0.42 -6.50 8.60
N LEU A 236 -1.56 -5.81 8.55
CA LEU A 236 -2.51 -5.89 7.45
C LEU A 236 -2.50 -4.56 6.70
N CYS A 237 -2.34 -4.59 5.37
CA CYS A 237 -2.43 -3.39 4.54
C CYS A 237 -3.35 -3.59 3.32
N ALA A 238 -3.80 -2.50 2.71
CA ALA A 238 -4.58 -2.57 1.49
C ALA A 238 -3.75 -3.08 0.31
N GLU A 239 -2.52 -2.56 0.16
CA GLU A 239 -1.61 -2.90 -0.93
C GLU A 239 -0.16 -3.02 -0.41
N PRO A 240 0.50 -4.19 -0.53
CA PRO A 240 1.82 -4.41 0.04
C PRO A 240 2.90 -3.55 -0.62
N SER A 241 2.79 -3.26 -1.92
CA SER A 241 3.78 -2.44 -2.62
C SER A 241 3.81 -0.99 -2.11
N SER A 242 2.64 -0.40 -1.77
CA SER A 242 2.57 0.90 -1.10
C SER A 242 3.16 0.84 0.31
N PHE A 243 2.80 -0.17 1.11
CA PHE A 243 3.32 -0.32 2.47
C PHE A 243 4.84 -0.44 2.50
N LEU A 244 5.42 -1.29 1.64
CA LEU A 244 6.87 -1.49 1.58
C LEU A 244 7.60 -0.24 1.08
N ALA A 245 7.04 0.47 0.11
CA ALA A 245 7.60 1.74 -0.37
C ALA A 245 7.67 2.78 0.75
N ALA A 246 6.56 2.94 1.47
CA ALA A 246 6.46 3.87 2.58
C ALA A 246 7.39 3.46 3.73
N ALA A 247 7.31 2.23 4.22
CA ALA A 247 8.10 1.74 5.35
C ALA A 247 9.60 1.53 5.07
N ASN A 248 10.03 1.66 3.80
CA ASN A 248 11.34 1.21 3.33
C ASN A 248 11.63 -0.26 3.67
N GLY A 249 10.66 -1.13 3.35
CA GLY A 249 10.75 -2.56 3.63
C GLY A 249 11.59 -3.32 2.60
N ALA A 250 12.26 -4.38 3.04
CA ALA A 250 13.01 -5.29 2.18
C ALA A 250 12.45 -6.71 2.27
N ASN A 251 12.18 -7.36 1.13
CA ASN A 251 11.74 -8.75 1.11
C ASN A 251 12.87 -9.69 1.54
N VAL A 252 12.58 -10.57 2.50
CA VAL A 252 13.56 -11.55 3.00
C VAL A 252 13.67 -12.76 2.08
N ASP A 253 12.57 -13.15 1.41
CA ASP A 253 12.54 -14.29 0.49
C ASP A 253 12.00 -13.90 -0.89
N LYS A 254 12.89 -13.80 -1.88
CA LYS A 254 12.54 -13.46 -3.27
C LYS A 254 11.75 -14.57 -3.99
N ASN A 255 11.73 -15.80 -3.46
CA ASN A 255 11.32 -16.99 -4.21
C ASN A 255 10.13 -17.76 -3.61
N ARG A 256 9.66 -17.49 -2.38
CA ARG A 256 8.60 -18.33 -1.76
C ARG A 256 7.44 -17.58 -1.09
N SER A 257 7.63 -16.37 -0.57
CA SER A 257 6.56 -15.63 0.11
C SER A 257 6.85 -14.13 0.13
N ARG A 258 5.95 -13.32 -0.47
CA ARG A 258 6.02 -11.84 -0.46
C ARG A 258 5.60 -11.23 0.88
N VAL A 259 5.31 -12.06 1.88
CA VAL A 259 4.78 -11.62 3.17
C VAL A 259 5.91 -11.24 4.12
N LYS A 260 7.01 -11.99 4.12
CA LYS A 260 8.11 -11.80 5.08
C LYS A 260 9.07 -10.72 4.63
N CYS A 261 9.09 -9.63 5.38
CA CYS A 261 9.90 -8.46 5.11
C CYS A 261 10.71 -8.07 6.35
N THR A 262 11.70 -7.21 6.16
CA THR A 262 12.35 -6.48 7.24
C THR A 262 12.21 -4.98 7.02
N ILE A 263 12.10 -4.23 8.11
CA ILE A 263 12.16 -2.76 8.13
C ILE A 263 13.25 -2.32 9.12
N GLN A 264 13.96 -1.23 8.84
CA GLN A 264 14.93 -0.68 9.78
C GLN A 264 14.26 0.36 10.68
N VAL A 265 14.30 0.15 11.99
CA VAL A 265 13.73 1.08 13.00
C VAL A 265 14.69 1.19 14.18
N ALA A 266 15.05 2.40 14.59
CA ALA A 266 16.00 2.69 15.68
C ALA A 266 17.33 1.91 15.55
N GLY A 267 17.83 1.78 14.32
CA GLY A 267 19.05 1.01 14.01
C GLY A 267 18.92 -0.51 14.11
N ARG A 268 17.70 -1.04 14.27
CA ARG A 268 17.41 -2.48 14.34
C ARG A 268 16.64 -2.96 13.12
N SER A 269 16.96 -4.17 12.68
CA SER A 269 16.22 -4.87 11.63
C SER A 269 15.00 -5.58 12.23
N ILE A 270 13.83 -5.02 12.03
CA ILE A 270 12.56 -5.52 12.56
C ILE A 270 11.93 -6.48 11.53
N PRO A 271 11.71 -7.76 11.85
CA PRO A 271 10.95 -8.67 11.00
C PRO A 271 9.46 -8.30 10.98
N VAL A 272 8.86 -8.31 9.79
CA VAL A 272 7.46 -7.95 9.57
C VAL A 272 6.79 -8.96 8.65
N ASP A 273 5.67 -9.51 9.11
CA ASP A 273 4.74 -10.31 8.31
C ASP A 273 3.68 -9.37 7.69
N VAL A 274 3.84 -9.03 6.41
CA VAL A 274 2.96 -8.11 5.66
C VAL A 274 1.82 -8.90 5.00
N ARG A 275 0.67 -8.94 5.66
CA ARG A 275 -0.60 -9.44 5.11
C ARG A 275 -1.30 -8.33 4.33
N PHE A 276 -2.08 -8.71 3.33
CA PHE A 276 -2.77 -7.73 2.49
C PHE A 276 -4.17 -8.18 2.04
N VAL A 277 -5.00 -7.21 1.67
CA VAL A 277 -6.37 -7.48 1.21
C VAL A 277 -6.34 -8.41 0.00
N GLY A 278 -6.99 -9.58 0.13
CA GLY A 278 -7.06 -10.59 -0.92
C GLY A 278 -5.93 -11.63 -0.90
N ASP A 279 -5.06 -11.63 0.11
CA ASP A 279 -4.03 -12.67 0.29
C ASP A 279 -4.58 -14.02 0.82
N GLY A 280 -5.87 -14.06 1.16
CA GLY A 280 -6.56 -15.23 1.68
C GLY A 280 -6.17 -15.62 3.11
N TYR A 281 -5.42 -14.77 3.82
CA TYR A 281 -5.08 -14.99 5.22
C TYR A 281 -6.33 -14.91 6.11
N TYR A 282 -7.15 -13.89 5.88
CA TYR A 282 -8.52 -13.78 6.38
C TYR A 282 -9.50 -13.63 5.20
N ASP A 283 -10.80 -13.56 5.49
CA ASP A 283 -11.81 -13.17 4.50
C ASP A 283 -11.51 -11.78 3.93
N THR A 284 -11.67 -11.59 2.62
CA THR A 284 -11.32 -10.32 1.96
C THR A 284 -12.21 -9.15 2.41
N ASN A 285 -13.48 -9.38 2.70
CA ASN A 285 -14.35 -8.33 3.24
C ASN A 285 -13.97 -8.03 4.69
N TRP A 286 -13.72 -9.07 5.49
CA TRP A 286 -13.25 -8.88 6.86
C TRP A 286 -11.92 -8.09 6.92
N GLN A 287 -10.98 -8.33 6.01
CA GLN A 287 -9.75 -7.54 5.90
C GLN A 287 -10.04 -6.06 5.63
N ARG A 288 -11.00 -5.75 4.75
CA ARG A 288 -11.42 -4.37 4.47
C ARG A 288 -12.12 -3.73 5.67
N ASP A 289 -12.94 -4.49 6.37
CA ASP A 289 -13.64 -4.01 7.56
C ASP A 289 -12.64 -3.74 8.70
N MET A 290 -11.66 -4.62 8.92
CA MET A 290 -10.57 -4.38 9.87
C MET A 290 -9.80 -3.09 9.54
N LEU A 291 -9.44 -2.87 8.27
CA LEU A 291 -8.76 -1.65 7.85
C LEU A 291 -9.66 -0.44 8.10
N LYS A 292 -10.90 -0.46 7.62
CA LYS A 292 -11.86 0.63 7.74
C LYS A 292 -12.14 1.01 9.20
N GLU A 293 -12.31 0.02 10.06
CA GLU A 293 -12.70 0.16 11.47
C GLU A 293 -11.49 0.19 12.42
N SER A 294 -10.26 0.25 11.89
CA SER A 294 -9.04 0.37 12.69
C SER A 294 -9.07 1.58 13.61
N GLU A 295 -8.51 1.44 14.80
CA GLU A 295 -8.41 2.51 15.81
C GLU A 295 -6.96 3.00 15.93
N LEU A 296 -6.78 4.25 16.36
CA LEU A 296 -5.46 4.85 16.52
C LEU A 296 -5.03 4.78 17.99
N LEU A 297 -4.16 3.82 18.32
CA LEU A 297 -3.63 3.67 19.67
C LEU A 297 -2.64 4.80 19.98
N HIS A 298 -2.90 5.52 21.08
CA HIS A 298 -2.14 6.69 21.54
C HIS A 298 -1.96 7.79 20.49
N GLY A 299 -2.82 7.85 19.46
CA GLY A 299 -2.64 8.80 18.37
C GLY A 299 -1.49 8.46 17.39
N ILE A 300 -0.89 7.26 17.50
CA ILE A 300 0.35 6.92 16.77
C ILE A 300 0.15 5.74 15.82
N VAL A 301 -0.31 4.59 16.30
CA VAL A 301 -0.33 3.34 15.50
C VAL A 301 -1.76 2.87 15.27
N ARG A 302 -2.06 2.45 14.03
CA ARG A 302 -3.34 1.84 13.70
C ARG A 302 -3.37 0.39 14.18
N ILE A 303 -4.39 0.04 14.95
CA ILE A 303 -4.64 -1.30 15.48
C ILE A 303 -6.06 -1.76 15.12
N PRO A 304 -6.36 -3.06 15.15
CA PRO A 304 -7.74 -3.52 15.00
C PRO A 304 -8.59 -3.01 16.16
N ARG A 305 -9.87 -2.71 15.90
CA ARG A 305 -10.87 -2.61 16.97
C ARG A 305 -10.84 -3.87 17.82
N VAL A 306 -11.15 -3.75 19.11
CA VAL A 306 -11.00 -4.84 20.10
C VAL A 306 -11.64 -6.18 19.69
N ASP A 307 -12.81 -6.19 19.05
CA ASP A 307 -13.49 -7.39 18.56
C ASP A 307 -12.76 -8.01 17.35
N HIS A 308 -12.33 -7.20 16.38
CA HIS A 308 -11.47 -7.64 15.30
C HIS A 308 -10.16 -8.22 15.83
N TYR A 309 -9.60 -7.62 16.88
CA TYR A 309 -8.39 -8.13 17.50
C TYR A 309 -8.62 -9.51 18.14
N PHE A 310 -9.68 -9.65 18.94
CA PHE A 310 -10.07 -10.94 19.53
C PHE A 310 -10.28 -12.03 18.47
N PHE A 311 -11.15 -11.79 17.49
CA PHE A 311 -11.52 -12.80 16.51
C PHE A 311 -10.37 -13.12 15.55
N SER A 312 -9.55 -12.14 15.16
CA SER A 312 -8.39 -12.39 14.30
C SER A 312 -7.30 -13.20 15.02
N MET A 313 -7.08 -12.95 16.31
CA MET A 313 -6.16 -13.74 17.14
C MET A 313 -6.66 -15.17 17.35
N LEU A 314 -7.96 -15.34 17.65
CA LEU A 314 -8.57 -16.65 17.80
C LEU A 314 -8.51 -17.44 16.47
N TYR A 315 -8.87 -16.79 15.35
CA TYR A 315 -8.76 -17.37 14.02
C TYR A 315 -7.33 -17.84 13.72
N HIS A 316 -6.34 -16.99 14.01
CA HIS A 316 -4.93 -17.33 13.82
C HIS A 316 -4.52 -18.55 14.64
N GLY A 317 -4.84 -18.58 15.93
CA GLY A 317 -4.48 -19.68 16.82
C GLY A 317 -5.20 -21.00 16.53
N VAL A 318 -6.44 -20.94 16.03
CA VAL A 318 -7.29 -22.12 15.80
C VAL A 318 -7.13 -22.68 14.40
N LEU A 319 -7.18 -21.82 13.37
CA LEU A 319 -7.20 -22.25 11.98
C LEU A 319 -5.82 -22.22 11.33
N GLN A 320 -4.93 -21.35 11.78
CA GLN A 320 -3.62 -21.12 11.16
C GLN A 320 -2.43 -21.67 11.96
N LYS A 321 -2.70 -22.37 13.06
CA LYS A 321 -1.70 -23.07 13.87
C LYS A 321 -2.18 -24.49 14.21
N PRO A 322 -1.26 -25.43 14.52
CA PRO A 322 -1.64 -26.79 14.89
C PRO A 322 -2.46 -26.87 16.18
N PHE A 323 -2.22 -25.95 17.12
CA PHE A 323 -2.93 -25.83 18.39
C PHE A 323 -2.88 -24.37 18.89
N LEU A 324 -3.85 -23.99 19.73
CA LEU A 324 -3.91 -22.69 20.38
C LEU A 324 -2.91 -22.65 21.54
N ALA A 325 -1.84 -21.86 21.41
CA ALA A 325 -0.81 -21.77 22.44
C ALA A 325 -1.30 -20.99 23.68
N GLU A 326 -0.77 -21.35 24.86
CA GLU A 326 -1.16 -20.77 26.16
C GLU A 326 -1.05 -19.23 26.20
N LYS A 327 -0.01 -18.67 25.59
CA LYS A 327 0.15 -17.20 25.50
C LYS A 327 -1.03 -16.51 24.79
N TYR A 328 -1.66 -17.18 23.82
CA TYR A 328 -2.85 -16.62 23.16
C TYR A 328 -4.09 -16.76 24.05
N ILE A 329 -4.20 -17.82 24.86
CA ILE A 329 -5.35 -18.04 25.75
C ILE A 329 -5.47 -16.91 26.76
N LEU A 330 -4.36 -16.51 27.41
CA LEU A 330 -4.38 -15.41 28.37
C LEU A 330 -4.86 -14.10 27.73
N ARG A 331 -4.32 -13.78 26.55
CA ARG A 331 -4.71 -12.57 25.83
C ARG A 331 -6.15 -12.61 25.32
N LEU A 332 -6.62 -13.77 24.88
CA LEU A 332 -8.00 -13.98 24.45
C LEU A 332 -8.99 -13.89 25.62
N ASP A 333 -8.61 -14.30 26.83
CA ASP A 333 -9.45 -14.12 28.03
C ASP A 333 -9.64 -12.63 28.33
N GLU A 334 -8.57 -11.83 28.31
CA GLU A 334 -8.63 -10.37 28.50
C GLU A 334 -9.53 -9.70 27.46
N LEU A 335 -9.23 -9.91 26.17
CA LEU A 335 -9.99 -9.33 25.05
C LEU A 335 -11.44 -9.82 25.06
N GLY A 336 -11.66 -11.09 25.41
CA GLY A 336 -12.98 -11.69 25.49
C GLY A 336 -13.85 -11.03 26.56
N ARG A 337 -13.29 -10.70 27.74
CA ARG A 337 -13.99 -9.94 28.77
C ARG A 337 -14.30 -8.52 28.30
N GLU A 338 -13.36 -7.88 27.61
CA GLU A 338 -13.51 -6.51 27.11
C GLU A 338 -14.67 -6.39 26.10
N ILE A 339 -14.85 -7.39 25.23
CA ILE A 339 -15.98 -7.45 24.29
C ILE A 339 -17.26 -8.05 24.88
N GLY A 340 -17.28 -8.35 26.19
CA GLY A 340 -18.46 -8.82 26.91
C GLY A 340 -18.80 -10.31 26.75
N LEU A 341 -17.82 -11.17 26.44
CA LEU A 341 -18.05 -12.62 26.47
C LEU A 341 -18.25 -13.12 27.91
N GLY A 342 -19.23 -14.00 28.09
CA GLY A 342 -19.54 -14.58 29.40
C GLY A 342 -18.41 -15.46 29.95
N PRO A 343 -18.19 -15.49 31.28
CA PRO A 343 -17.08 -16.20 31.91
C PRO A 343 -17.07 -17.71 31.64
N GLU A 344 -18.24 -18.34 31.48
CA GLU A 344 -18.34 -19.76 31.14
C GLU A 344 -17.80 -20.09 29.74
N LEU A 345 -18.03 -19.19 28.77
CA LEU A 345 -17.47 -19.36 27.43
C LEU A 345 -15.94 -19.19 27.46
N LEU A 346 -15.44 -18.18 28.18
CA LEU A 346 -13.99 -17.95 28.28
C LEU A 346 -13.26 -19.10 28.97
N ARG A 347 -13.85 -19.68 30.02
CA ARG A 347 -13.32 -20.86 30.72
C ARG A 347 -13.20 -22.09 29.81
N THR A 348 -14.08 -22.22 28.82
CA THR A 348 -14.12 -23.35 27.89
C THR A 348 -13.44 -23.08 26.55
N LEU A 349 -13.11 -21.82 26.25
CA LEU A 349 -12.45 -21.39 25.01
C LEU A 349 -11.13 -22.12 24.70
N PRO A 350 -10.31 -22.56 25.68
CA PRO A 350 -9.12 -23.37 25.38
C PRO A 350 -9.41 -24.69 24.66
N ASP A 351 -10.63 -25.22 24.73
CA ASP A 351 -11.01 -26.41 23.97
C ASP A 351 -11.08 -26.10 22.46
N ALA A 352 -10.40 -26.92 21.66
CA ALA A 352 -10.25 -26.67 20.23
C ALA A 352 -11.58 -26.70 19.46
N ASN A 353 -12.56 -27.51 19.88
CA ASN A 353 -13.87 -27.57 19.23
C ASN A 353 -14.73 -26.36 19.62
N VAL A 354 -14.68 -25.95 20.89
CA VAL A 354 -15.33 -24.71 21.35
C VAL A 354 -14.75 -23.52 20.60
N ALA A 355 -13.42 -23.37 20.58
CA ALA A 355 -12.74 -22.29 19.86
C ALA A 355 -13.09 -22.26 18.37
N ALA A 356 -13.09 -23.43 17.69
CA ALA A 356 -13.50 -23.52 16.29
C ALA A 356 -14.97 -23.12 16.09
N THR A 357 -15.86 -23.52 16.99
CA THR A 357 -17.30 -23.16 16.93
C THR A 357 -17.51 -21.66 17.12
N VAL A 358 -16.73 -21.01 18.01
CA VAL A 358 -16.78 -19.55 18.20
C VAL A 358 -16.34 -18.83 16.92
N VAL A 359 -15.23 -19.26 16.31
CA VAL A 359 -14.77 -18.69 15.02
C VAL A 359 -15.82 -18.91 13.93
N GLN A 360 -16.41 -20.11 13.83
CA GLN A 360 -17.48 -20.40 12.86
C GLN A 360 -18.66 -19.45 13.00
N SER A 361 -19.11 -19.27 14.24
CA SER A 361 -20.30 -18.49 14.57
C SER A 361 -20.08 -17.03 14.19
N PHE A 362 -18.90 -16.49 14.51
CA PHE A 362 -18.51 -15.15 14.11
C PHE A 362 -18.46 -14.98 12.58
N LEU A 363 -17.77 -15.87 11.88
CA LEU A 363 -17.66 -15.79 10.41
C LEU A 363 -19.05 -15.87 9.76
N LYS A 364 -19.90 -16.80 10.21
CA LYS A 364 -21.27 -16.97 9.68
C LYS A 364 -22.16 -15.76 9.97
N ALA A 365 -22.14 -15.25 11.20
CA ALA A 365 -22.95 -14.09 11.58
C ALA A 365 -22.55 -12.82 10.80
N SER A 366 -21.26 -12.68 10.50
CA SER A 366 -20.72 -11.54 9.76
C SER A 366 -20.72 -11.73 8.23
N GLY A 367 -21.13 -12.89 7.71
CA GLY A 367 -21.10 -13.19 6.28
C GLY A 367 -19.69 -13.39 5.69
N TYR A 368 -18.70 -13.69 6.52
CA TYR A 368 -17.32 -13.96 6.13
C TYR A 368 -17.07 -15.44 5.82
N SER A 369 -16.05 -15.71 5.01
CA SER A 369 -15.65 -17.05 4.57
C SER A 369 -14.21 -17.40 4.95
N PHE A 370 -13.92 -18.69 5.07
CA PHE A 370 -12.54 -19.17 5.20
C PHE A 370 -11.92 -19.42 3.82
N TYR A 371 -10.72 -18.89 3.60
CA TYR A 371 -9.91 -19.15 2.40
C TYR A 371 -8.64 -19.90 2.75
N THR A 372 -8.10 -20.64 1.78
CA THR A 372 -6.72 -21.12 1.89
C THR A 372 -5.79 -19.94 1.60
N PRO A 373 -4.87 -19.58 2.51
CA PRO A 373 -3.95 -18.47 2.29
C PRO A 373 -3.09 -18.69 1.05
N LEU A 374 -2.76 -17.60 0.35
CA LEU A 374 -1.81 -17.64 -0.77
C LEU A 374 -0.40 -18.00 -0.31
N ASP A 375 -0.05 -17.62 0.91
CA ASP A 375 1.21 -17.96 1.56
C ASP A 375 1.18 -19.43 2.01
N ALA A 376 1.89 -20.28 1.27
CA ALA A 376 2.00 -21.71 1.56
C ALA A 376 2.71 -22.01 2.90
N GLY A 377 3.38 -21.02 3.51
CA GLY A 377 3.95 -21.14 4.85
C GLY A 377 2.91 -21.10 5.97
N VAL A 378 1.68 -20.67 5.69
CA VAL A 378 0.60 -20.62 6.68
C VAL A 378 0.00 -22.02 6.84
N HIS A 379 0.05 -22.54 8.07
CA HIS A 379 -0.59 -23.82 8.39
C HIS A 379 -2.11 -23.71 8.19
N VAL A 380 -2.77 -24.79 7.77
CA VAL A 380 -4.23 -24.88 7.73
C VAL A 380 -4.66 -26.05 8.59
N ASN A 381 -5.29 -25.77 9.72
CA ASN A 381 -5.77 -26.77 10.66
C ASN A 381 -7.00 -27.49 10.10
N ARG A 382 -6.75 -28.63 9.46
CA ARG A 382 -7.81 -29.44 8.83
C ARG A 382 -8.83 -30.01 9.82
N LYS A 383 -8.47 -30.16 11.09
CA LYS A 383 -9.40 -30.65 12.12
C LYS A 383 -10.40 -29.55 12.47
N ALA A 384 -9.91 -28.35 12.77
CA ALA A 384 -10.76 -27.20 13.08
C ALA A 384 -11.63 -26.79 11.88
N THR A 385 -11.08 -26.75 10.67
CA THR A 385 -11.84 -26.38 9.45
C THR A 385 -12.96 -27.37 9.10
N ARG A 386 -12.87 -28.66 9.48
CA ARG A 386 -13.98 -29.62 9.33
C ARG A 386 -15.17 -29.29 10.23
N VAL A 387 -14.92 -28.71 11.40
CA VAL A 387 -16.00 -28.22 12.30
C VAL A 387 -16.71 -27.04 11.64
N LEU A 388 -15.97 -26.18 10.94
CA LEU A 388 -16.52 -24.99 10.27
C LEU A 388 -17.41 -25.30 9.07
N TRP A 389 -17.11 -26.35 8.30
CA TRP A 389 -17.85 -26.72 7.09
C TRP A 389 -17.81 -28.23 6.84
N PRO A 390 -18.75 -29.02 7.38
CA PRO A 390 -18.82 -30.46 7.10
C PRO A 390 -19.10 -30.76 5.61
N ASP A 391 -19.85 -29.90 4.90
CA ASP A 391 -20.32 -30.16 3.51
C ASP A 391 -19.83 -29.17 2.44
N HIS A 392 -19.16 -28.08 2.81
CA HIS A 392 -18.77 -27.01 1.87
C HIS A 392 -17.38 -26.44 2.15
N ILE A 393 -16.33 -27.27 2.08
CA ILE A 393 -15.03 -26.71 1.76
C ILE A 393 -15.05 -26.41 0.26
N THR A 394 -15.57 -25.24 -0.12
CA THR A 394 -15.29 -24.68 -1.43
C THR A 394 -13.81 -24.31 -1.42
N ILE A 395 -12.96 -25.29 -1.75
CA ILE A 395 -11.54 -25.06 -2.01
C ILE A 395 -11.51 -24.20 -3.28
N TYR A 396 -11.59 -22.88 -3.11
CA TYR A 396 -11.44 -21.95 -4.22
C TYR A 396 -9.97 -21.98 -4.65
N ARG A 397 -9.65 -22.94 -5.53
CA ARG A 397 -8.38 -22.95 -6.25
C ARG A 397 -8.45 -21.83 -7.27
N LYS A 398 -7.42 -20.98 -7.26
CA LYS A 398 -7.23 -19.85 -8.19
C LYS A 398 -7.73 -20.18 -9.61
N PRO A 399 -8.52 -19.31 -10.27
CA PRO A 399 -8.73 -19.39 -11.71
C PRO A 399 -7.36 -19.46 -12.40
N GLY A 400 -7.12 -20.50 -13.22
CA GLY A 400 -5.82 -20.79 -13.85
C GLY A 400 -5.08 -22.02 -13.32
N SER A 401 -5.54 -22.63 -12.22
CA SER A 401 -4.94 -23.87 -11.69
C SER A 401 -5.44 -25.16 -12.35
N SER A 402 -6.41 -25.07 -13.28
CA SER A 402 -6.96 -26.20 -14.04
C SER A 402 -5.91 -26.81 -14.99
N PRO A 403 -5.84 -28.16 -15.10
CA PRO A 403 -4.94 -28.85 -16.03
C PRO A 403 -5.06 -28.36 -17.48
N ILE A 404 -6.25 -27.91 -17.89
CA ILE A 404 -6.54 -27.40 -19.23
C ILE A 404 -5.80 -26.08 -19.49
N PHE A 405 -5.76 -25.18 -18.51
CA PHE A 405 -5.04 -23.90 -18.62
C PHE A 405 -3.52 -24.09 -18.58
N ARG A 406 -3.01 -25.07 -17.81
CA ARG A 406 -1.58 -25.43 -17.83
C ARG A 406 -1.18 -26.04 -19.18
N HIS A 407 -2.03 -26.89 -19.74
CA HIS A 407 -1.80 -27.46 -21.06
C HIS A 407 -1.82 -26.38 -22.14
N ALA A 408 -2.77 -25.45 -22.10
CA ALA A 408 -2.82 -24.31 -23.02
C ALA A 408 -1.59 -23.39 -22.91
N ALA A 409 -1.12 -23.09 -21.69
CA ALA A 409 0.09 -22.31 -21.47
C ALA A 409 1.35 -23.05 -21.95
N GLU A 410 1.43 -24.36 -21.73
CA GLU A 410 2.56 -25.18 -22.19
C GLU A 410 2.60 -25.31 -23.72
N VAL A 411 1.44 -25.48 -24.36
CA VAL A 411 1.30 -25.46 -25.82
C VAL A 411 1.71 -24.09 -26.37
N ALA A 412 1.23 -22.98 -25.81
CA ALA A 412 1.63 -21.63 -26.21
C ALA A 412 3.15 -21.39 -26.06
N ARG A 413 3.77 -21.93 -25.00
CA ARG A 413 5.22 -21.84 -24.77
C ARG A 413 6.03 -22.66 -25.77
N LYS A 414 5.56 -23.85 -26.15
CA LYS A 414 6.18 -24.71 -27.19
C LYS A 414 6.02 -24.09 -28.58
N SER A 415 4.86 -23.55 -28.90
CA SER A 415 4.61 -22.85 -30.18
C SER A 415 5.49 -21.60 -30.35
N ARG A 416 5.81 -20.89 -29.26
CA ARG A 416 6.71 -19.72 -29.29
C ARG A 416 8.16 -20.06 -29.63
N LYS A 417 8.63 -21.28 -29.27
CA LYS A 417 9.97 -21.77 -29.64
C LYS A 417 10.08 -22.13 -31.13
N LEU A 418 8.97 -22.52 -31.76
CA LEU A 418 8.91 -22.91 -33.16
C LEU A 418 8.54 -21.75 -34.12
N ALA A 419 8.07 -20.61 -33.59
CA ALA A 419 7.67 -19.47 -34.41
C ALA A 419 8.87 -18.64 -34.92
N PRO A 420 8.90 -18.27 -36.22
CA PRO A 420 9.94 -17.40 -36.81
C PRO A 420 10.07 -16.05 -36.09
N GLN A 421 11.30 -15.53 -36.07
CA GLN A 421 11.68 -14.35 -35.26
C GLN A 421 10.86 -13.09 -35.56
N TRP A 422 10.32 -12.95 -36.78
CA TRP A 422 9.50 -11.82 -37.20
C TRP A 422 8.07 -11.86 -36.64
N LEU A 423 7.49 -13.03 -36.35
CA LEU A 423 6.16 -13.14 -35.72
C LEU A 423 6.18 -12.73 -34.23
N ARG A 424 7.34 -12.87 -33.56
CA ARG A 424 7.50 -12.52 -32.13
C ARG A 424 7.33 -11.01 -31.85
N LYS A 425 7.45 -10.16 -32.88
CA LYS A 425 7.36 -8.69 -32.78
C LYS A 425 5.93 -8.14 -32.92
N ARG A 426 4.92 -8.95 -33.25
CA ARG A 426 3.53 -8.50 -33.46
C ARG A 426 2.50 -8.99 -32.43
N VAL A 427 2.92 -9.60 -31.31
CA VAL A 427 1.99 -10.02 -30.25
C VAL A 427 1.57 -8.80 -29.40
N PRO A 428 0.26 -8.52 -29.24
CA PRO A 428 -0.23 -7.40 -28.43
C PRO A 428 0.30 -7.42 -27.00
N PRO A 429 0.60 -6.26 -26.37
CA PRO A 429 1.23 -6.18 -25.05
C PRO A 429 0.49 -6.94 -23.94
N GLY A 430 -0.86 -7.00 -24.00
CA GLY A 430 -1.67 -7.70 -23.00
C GLY A 430 -1.43 -9.22 -22.93
N ILE A 431 -1.09 -9.86 -24.05
CA ILE A 431 -0.79 -11.31 -24.08
C ILE A 431 0.64 -11.59 -23.60
N ARG A 432 1.56 -10.62 -23.75
CA ARG A 432 2.93 -10.73 -23.24
C ARG A 432 2.98 -10.74 -21.70
N SER A 433 2.12 -9.97 -21.05
CA SER A 433 1.96 -9.91 -19.59
C SER A 433 1.45 -11.24 -19.01
N TRP A 434 0.48 -11.88 -19.68
CA TRP A 434 -0.13 -13.12 -19.21
C TRP A 434 0.81 -14.34 -19.32
N ILE A 435 1.66 -14.41 -20.35
CA ILE A 435 2.59 -15.54 -20.57
C ILE A 435 3.85 -15.45 -19.68
N LEU A 436 4.17 -14.27 -19.14
CA LEU A 436 5.34 -14.09 -18.26
C LEU A 436 4.99 -14.21 -16.76
N SER A 437 3.71 -14.29 -16.42
CA SER A 437 3.20 -14.40 -15.04
C SER A 437 2.66 -15.80 -14.68
N THR A 438 2.77 -16.76 -15.60
CA THR A 438 2.55 -18.21 -15.40
C THR A 438 3.83 -18.97 -15.68
#